data_AF-A0A2J0LN09-F1
#
_entry.id   AF-A0A2J0LN09-F1
#
_cell.length_a   1.000
_cell.length_b   1.000
_cell.length_c   1.000
_cell.angle_alpha   90.00
_cell.angle_beta   90.00
_cell.angle_gamma   90.00
#
_symmetry.space_group_name_H-M   'P 1'
#
loop_
_entity.id
_entity.type
_entity.pdbx_description
1 polymer ?
#
loop_
_entity_poly.entity_id
_entity_poly.type
_entity_poly.pdbx_seq_one_letter_code
_entity_poly.pdbx_strand_id
1 'polypeptide(L)'
;MRKAKTLILVILLMGIFCTQTHASDSWRSERGYFGRLLTVEARGLLGAVAAPLELVRTPVAERINHKWLWPVTFLPRFVNNIVTRVVSSIYDIAAYPFILPFSNDITPLTDPMGLPDYAWQLGDSAF
;
A
#
# COMPACT_ATOMS: atom_id res chain seq x y z
N MET A 1 26.25 -17.40 3.50
CA MET A 1 24.91 -18.05 3.43
C MET A 1 24.03 -17.85 4.67
N ARG A 2 24.52 -17.94 5.91
CA ARG A 2 23.69 -17.73 7.13
C ARG A 2 23.00 -16.35 7.17
N LYS A 3 23.73 -15.27 6.88
CA LYS A 3 23.19 -13.89 6.89
C LYS A 3 22.03 -13.66 5.91
N ALA A 4 22.06 -14.29 4.73
CA ALA A 4 20.99 -14.19 3.74
C ALA A 4 19.71 -14.89 4.21
N LYS A 5 19.83 -16.05 4.86
CA LYS A 5 18.68 -16.78 5.43
C LYS A 5 18.04 -16.00 6.58
N THR A 6 18.85 -15.34 7.42
CA THR A 6 18.35 -14.49 8.51
C THR A 6 17.63 -13.25 7.98
N LEU A 7 18.15 -12.61 6.92
CA LEU A 7 17.51 -11.46 6.28
C LEU A 7 16.15 -11.83 5.68
N ILE A 8 16.08 -12.97 4.97
CA ILE A 8 14.83 -13.49 4.38
C ILE A 8 13.80 -13.82 5.47
N LEU A 9 14.23 -14.42 6.60
CA LEU A 9 13.37 -14.72 7.73
C LEU A 9 12.82 -13.45 8.41
N VAL A 10 13.64 -12.41 8.55
CA VAL A 10 13.21 -11.12 9.12
C VAL A 10 12.21 -10.42 8.20
N ILE A 11 12.42 -10.46 6.88
CA ILE A 11 11.47 -9.94 5.89
C ILE A 11 10.13 -10.70 5.96
N LEU A 12 10.18 -12.03 6.07
CA LEU A 12 8.98 -12.87 6.24
C LEU A 12 8.23 -12.57 7.55
N LEU A 13 8.95 -12.43 8.66
CA LEU A 13 8.35 -12.14 9.96
C LEU A 13 7.78 -10.71 10.05
N MET A 14 8.42 -9.72 9.41
CA MET A 14 7.86 -8.37 9.28
C MET A 14 6.59 -8.34 8.42
N GLY A 15 6.53 -9.18 7.39
CA GLY A 15 5.31 -9.37 6.59
C GLY A 15 4.13 -9.88 7.42
N ILE A 16 4.38 -10.78 8.37
CA ILE A 16 3.34 -11.37 9.25
C ILE A 16 2.86 -10.38 10.32
N PHE A 17 3.74 -9.50 10.85
CA PHE A 17 3.34 -8.48 11.83
C PHE A 17 2.67 -7.25 11.21
N CYS A 18 2.80 -7.03 9.89
CA CYS A 18 2.15 -5.90 9.20
C CYS A 18 0.72 -6.21 8.71
N THR A 19 0.26 -7.46 8.73
CA THR A 19 -1.13 -7.79 8.38
C THR A 19 -2.05 -7.44 9.55
N GLN A 20 -2.32 -6.14 9.73
CA GLN A 20 -3.51 -5.72 10.47
C GLN A 20 -4.72 -6.21 9.69
N THR A 21 -5.52 -7.07 10.31
CA THR A 21 -6.77 -7.59 9.77
C THR A 21 -7.81 -6.48 9.77
N HIS A 22 -7.73 -5.57 8.80
CA HIS A 22 -8.85 -4.71 8.43
C HIS A 22 -9.70 -5.49 7.44
N ALA A 23 -10.90 -5.91 7.87
CA ALA A 23 -11.91 -6.40 6.97
C ALA A 23 -12.37 -5.21 6.11
N SER A 24 -11.74 -5.03 4.96
CA SER A 24 -12.06 -3.93 4.07
C SER A 24 -13.20 -4.28 3.13
N ASP A 25 -14.12 -3.34 2.95
CA ASP A 25 -15.19 -3.46 1.98
C ASP A 25 -14.59 -3.59 0.57
N SER A 26 -14.82 -4.73 -0.09
CA SER A 26 -14.28 -5.00 -1.42
C SER A 26 -14.71 -3.90 -2.39
N TRP A 27 -13.76 -3.25 -3.06
CA TRP A 27 -14.01 -2.28 -4.12
C TRP A 27 -14.55 -3.01 -5.36
N ARG A 28 -15.83 -3.41 -5.34
CA ARG A 28 -16.52 -3.94 -6.51
C ARG A 28 -16.90 -2.78 -7.43
N SER A 29 -16.34 -2.78 -8.65
CA SER A 29 -16.71 -1.79 -9.66
C SER A 29 -17.76 -2.34 -10.62
N GLU A 30 -18.87 -1.62 -10.77
CA GLU A 30 -19.89 -1.87 -11.80
C GLU A 30 -19.47 -1.38 -13.20
N ARG A 31 -18.29 -0.76 -13.33
CA ARG A 31 -17.78 -0.31 -14.65
C ARG A 31 -17.48 -1.53 -15.53
N GLY A 32 -17.64 -1.36 -16.84
CA GLY A 32 -17.19 -2.34 -17.84
C GLY A 32 -15.68 -2.59 -17.77
N TYR A 33 -15.23 -3.72 -18.34
CA TYR A 33 -13.84 -4.19 -18.28
C TYR A 33 -12.80 -3.09 -18.55
N PHE A 34 -12.96 -2.32 -19.63
CA PHE A 34 -12.06 -1.22 -19.99
C PHE A 34 -12.04 -0.10 -18.95
N GLY A 35 -13.19 0.24 -18.37
CA GLY A 35 -13.27 1.26 -17.33
C GLY A 35 -12.56 0.83 -16.04
N ARG A 36 -12.63 -0.46 -15.69
CA ARG A 36 -11.89 -1.03 -14.55
C ARG A 36 -10.40 -1.05 -14.82
N LEU A 37 -9.99 -1.54 -16.00
CA LEU A 37 -8.58 -1.58 -16.41
C LEU A 37 -7.95 -0.18 -16.35
N LEU A 38 -8.59 0.83 -16.93
CA LEU A 38 -8.12 2.22 -16.86
C LEU A 38 -8.03 2.74 -15.42
N THR A 39 -8.99 2.38 -14.56
CA THR A 39 -8.99 2.80 -13.15
C THR A 39 -7.78 2.22 -12.42
N VAL A 40 -7.50 0.93 -12.63
CA VAL A 40 -6.38 0.25 -11.97
C VAL A 40 -5.03 0.72 -12.52
N GLU A 41 -4.88 0.83 -13.84
CA GLU A 41 -3.66 1.35 -14.47
C GLU A 41 -3.36 2.80 -14.05
N ALA A 42 -4.38 3.65 -14.04
CA ALA A 42 -4.25 5.03 -13.57
C ALA A 42 -3.84 5.05 -12.09
N ARG A 43 -4.44 4.21 -11.24
CA ARG A 43 -4.06 4.09 -9.83
C ARG A 43 -2.62 3.63 -9.69
N GLY A 44 -2.19 2.61 -10.44
CA GLY A 44 -0.83 2.08 -10.39
C GLY A 44 0.21 3.13 -10.76
N LEU A 45 0.01 3.85 -11.86
CA LEU A 45 0.89 4.95 -12.30
C LEU A 45 0.93 6.09 -11.28
N LEU A 46 -0.24 6.54 -10.83
CA LEU A 46 -0.34 7.62 -9.84
C LEU A 46 0.29 7.22 -8.51
N GLY A 47 0.10 5.98 -8.05
CA GLY A 47 0.73 5.45 -6.84
C GLY A 47 2.25 5.42 -6.92
N ALA A 48 2.81 5.07 -8.09
CA ALA A 48 4.26 5.03 -8.30
C ALA A 48 4.86 6.45 -8.28
N VAL A 49 4.21 7.40 -8.96
CA VAL A 49 4.62 8.81 -8.97
C VAL A 49 4.44 9.47 -7.60
N ALA A 50 3.43 9.06 -6.85
CA ALA A 50 3.12 9.58 -5.53
C ALA A 50 4.01 9.04 -4.41
N ALA A 51 4.70 7.92 -4.62
CA ALA A 51 5.49 7.26 -3.58
C ALA A 51 6.49 8.20 -2.84
N PRO A 52 7.18 9.14 -3.51
CA PRO A 52 8.05 10.11 -2.83
C PRO A 52 7.33 11.03 -1.83
N LEU A 53 6.01 11.25 -1.97
CA LEU A 53 5.24 12.07 -1.03
C LEU A 53 5.15 11.45 0.37
N GLU A 54 5.45 10.16 0.51
CA GLU A 54 5.57 9.51 1.83
C GLU A 54 6.65 10.16 2.70
N LEU A 55 7.66 10.83 2.11
CA LEU A 55 8.70 11.55 2.84
C LEU A 55 8.13 12.71 3.67
N VAL A 56 7.04 13.31 3.20
CA VAL A 56 6.37 14.43 3.88
C VAL A 56 5.20 13.90 4.69
N ARG A 57 4.43 12.96 4.16
CA ARG A 57 3.24 12.45 4.80
C ARG A 57 3.53 11.57 6.02
N THR A 58 4.42 10.58 5.89
CA THR A 58 4.70 9.64 6.98
C THR A 58 5.11 10.37 8.27
N PRO A 59 6.04 11.35 8.28
CA PRO A 59 6.42 12.01 9.52
C PRO A 59 5.29 12.89 10.08
N VAL A 60 4.42 13.46 9.24
CA VAL A 60 3.24 14.21 9.71
C VAL A 60 2.26 13.27 10.42
N ALA A 61 1.93 12.14 9.80
CA ALA A 61 1.04 11.13 10.38
C ALA A 61 1.63 10.52 11.67
N GLU A 62 2.92 10.19 11.67
CA GLU A 62 3.59 9.64 12.84
C GLU A 62 3.70 10.65 13.99
N ARG A 63 3.87 11.95 13.72
CA ARG A 63 3.84 12.99 14.76
C ARG A 63 2.47 13.11 15.43
N ILE A 64 1.39 12.87 14.68
CA ILE A 64 0.01 12.90 15.18
C ILE A 64 -0.25 11.64 16.03
N ASN A 65 0.08 10.46 15.50
CA ASN A 65 -0.25 9.18 16.13
C ASN A 65 0.73 8.76 17.23
N HIS A 66 2.00 9.13 17.13
CA HIS A 66 3.09 8.69 18.00
C HIS A 66 3.92 9.87 18.51
N LYS A 67 3.29 10.84 19.18
CA LYS A 67 3.88 12.13 19.60
C LYS A 67 5.30 12.09 20.20
N TRP A 68 5.68 11.00 20.88
CA TRP A 68 7.00 10.82 21.50
C TRP A 68 7.91 9.80 20.79
N LEU A 69 7.33 8.84 20.09
CA LEU A 69 8.05 7.74 19.43
C LEU A 69 8.21 7.95 17.91
N TRP A 70 7.59 8.99 17.36
CA TRP A 70 7.55 9.27 15.92
C TRP A 70 8.91 9.25 15.22
N PRO A 71 10.06 9.66 15.80
CA PRO A 71 11.33 9.61 15.08
C PRO A 71 11.82 8.16 14.89
N VAL A 72 11.46 7.28 15.82
CA VAL A 72 11.86 5.86 15.83
C VAL A 72 10.88 5.04 14.99
N THR A 73 9.58 5.34 15.07
CA THR A 73 8.54 4.65 14.29
C THR A 73 8.48 5.15 12.84
N PHE A 74 8.98 6.37 12.55
CA PHE A 74 9.02 6.94 11.21
C PHE A 74 9.73 6.04 10.20
N LEU A 75 10.99 5.65 10.45
CA LEU A 75 11.79 4.93 9.46
C LEU A 75 11.17 3.58 9.05
N PRO A 76 10.77 2.69 9.97
CA PRO A 76 10.11 1.44 9.58
C PRO A 76 8.76 1.69 8.89
N ARG A 77 7.98 2.68 9.34
CA ARG A 77 6.69 3.02 8.72
C ARG A 77 6.86 3.55 7.31
N PHE A 78 7.80 4.46 7.12
CA PHE A 78 8.11 5.08 5.83
C PHE A 78 8.56 4.05 4.80
N VAL A 79 9.48 3.15 5.20
CA VAL A 79 9.93 2.05 4.33
C VAL A 79 8.75 1.13 4.00
N ASN A 80 7.93 0.75 4.98
CA ASN A 80 6.77 -0.10 4.75
C ASN A 80 5.77 0.54 3.78
N ASN A 81 5.48 1.83 3.95
CA ASN A 81 4.56 2.57 3.08
C ASN A 81 5.07 2.64 1.64
N ILE A 82 6.35 2.97 1.46
CA ILE A 82 6.96 3.01 0.12
C ILE A 82 6.91 1.63 -0.54
N VAL A 83 7.34 0.58 0.16
CA VAL A 83 7.36 -0.78 -0.40
C VAL A 83 5.94 -1.22 -0.76
N THR A 84 4.98 -0.99 0.12
CA THR A 84 3.58 -1.36 -0.14
C THR A 84 3.02 -0.62 -1.35
N ARG A 85 3.26 0.69 -1.47
CA ARG A 85 2.82 1.49 -2.63
C ARG A 85 3.46 1.03 -3.92
N VAL A 86 4.78 0.81 -3.93
CA VAL A 86 5.50 0.36 -5.12
C VAL A 86 5.02 -1.02 -5.56
N VAL A 87 4.89 -1.96 -4.61
CA VAL A 87 4.38 -3.30 -4.90
C VAL A 87 2.94 -3.25 -5.39
N SER A 88 2.08 -2.44 -4.76
CA SER A 88 0.69 -2.23 -5.22
C SER A 88 0.65 -1.65 -6.63
N SER A 89 1.49 -0.66 -6.93
CA SER A 89 1.59 -0.06 -8.26
C SER A 89 2.04 -1.05 -9.32
N ILE A 90 3.04 -1.89 -9.01
CA ILE A 90 3.50 -2.94 -9.91
C ILE A 90 2.39 -3.96 -10.12
N TYR A 91 1.68 -4.36 -9.06
CA TYR A 91 0.59 -5.31 -9.15
C TYR A 91 -0.59 -4.77 -9.98
N ASP A 92 -0.94 -3.50 -9.80
CA ASP A 92 -1.97 -2.80 -10.57
C ASP A 92 -1.64 -2.76 -12.08
N ILE A 93 -0.38 -2.53 -12.45
CA ILE A 93 0.03 -2.44 -13.86
C ILE A 93 0.31 -3.82 -14.47
N ALA A 94 0.91 -4.75 -13.71
CA ALA A 94 1.45 -5.99 -14.27
C ALA A 94 0.57 -7.22 -14.02
N ALA A 95 -0.21 -7.27 -12.94
CA ALA A 95 -0.99 -8.45 -12.56
C ALA A 95 -2.49 -8.24 -12.80
N TYR A 96 -3.02 -7.07 -12.43
CA TYR A 96 -4.44 -6.76 -12.53
C TYR A 96 -5.03 -6.89 -13.95
N PRO A 97 -4.33 -6.56 -15.05
CA PRO A 97 -4.85 -6.78 -16.41
C PRO A 97 -5.18 -8.26 -16.69
N PHE A 98 -4.48 -9.19 -16.05
CA PHE A 98 -4.71 -10.63 -16.20
C PHE A 98 -5.78 -11.17 -15.24
N ILE A 99 -6.10 -10.45 -14.17
CA ILE A 99 -7.03 -10.87 -13.11
C ILE A 99 -8.44 -10.29 -13.34
N LEU A 100 -8.54 -9.07 -13.90
CA LEU A 100 -9.80 -8.37 -14.21
C LEU A 100 -10.82 -9.13 -15.08
N PRO A 101 -10.42 -10.09 -15.97
CA PRO A 101 -11.37 -10.93 -16.67
C PRO A 101 -12.07 -11.95 -15.76
N PHE A 102 -11.44 -12.34 -14.66
CA PHE A 102 -11.89 -13.39 -13.75
C PHE A 102 -12.42 -12.85 -12.41
N SER A 103 -12.17 -11.58 -12.10
CA SER A 103 -12.63 -10.92 -10.89
C SER A 103 -13.13 -9.50 -11.17
N ASN A 104 -14.18 -9.10 -10.46
CA ASN A 104 -14.70 -7.72 -10.45
C ASN A 104 -14.15 -6.88 -9.30
N ASP A 105 -13.31 -7.49 -8.45
CA ASP A 105 -12.65 -6.84 -7.34
C ASP A 105 -11.46 -6.04 -7.87
N ILE A 106 -11.44 -4.74 -7.57
CA ILE A 106 -10.32 -3.83 -7.90
C ILE A 106 -9.61 -3.31 -6.66
N THR A 107 -9.78 -3.97 -5.50
CA THR A 107 -9.17 -3.56 -4.23
C THR A 107 -7.63 -3.48 -4.34
N PRO A 108 -7.01 -2.35 -3.96
CA PRO A 108 -5.56 -2.22 -4.01
C PRO A 108 -4.90 -3.00 -2.87
N LEU A 109 -3.64 -3.40 -3.06
CA LEU A 109 -2.83 -4.04 -2.01
C LEU A 109 -2.57 -3.12 -0.81
N THR A 110 -2.71 -1.80 -0.99
CA THR A 110 -2.58 -0.80 0.09
C THR A 110 -3.74 -0.84 1.09
N ASP A 111 -4.91 -1.31 0.67
CA ASP A 111 -6.15 -1.29 1.44
C ASP A 111 -6.08 -2.10 2.75
N PRO A 112 -5.66 -3.39 2.76
CA PRO A 112 -5.48 -4.13 4.02
C PRO A 112 -4.37 -3.56 4.91
N MET A 113 -3.47 -2.74 4.37
CA MET A 113 -2.42 -2.07 5.14
C MET A 113 -2.88 -0.75 5.77
N GLY A 114 -4.16 -0.38 5.60
CA GLY A 114 -4.71 0.90 6.06
C GLY A 114 -4.09 2.10 5.34
N LEU A 115 -3.51 1.88 4.15
CA LEU A 115 -2.97 2.93 3.32
C LEU A 115 -4.00 3.34 2.27
N PRO A 116 -4.30 4.63 2.14
CA PRO A 116 -5.20 5.08 1.10
C PRO A 116 -4.53 4.91 -0.27
N ASP A 117 -5.37 4.78 -1.29
CA ASP A 117 -5.00 4.56 -2.69
C ASP A 117 -3.87 5.48 -3.15
N TYR A 118 -3.89 6.75 -2.73
CA TYR A 118 -2.87 7.72 -3.07
C TYR A 118 -2.13 8.31 -1.86
N ALA A 119 -0.86 8.67 -2.06
CA ALA A 119 -0.04 9.24 -1.00
C ALA A 119 -0.55 10.61 -0.53
N TRP A 120 -1.19 11.41 -1.40
CA TRP A 120 -1.78 12.71 -1.03
C TRP A 120 -3.16 12.61 -0.37
N GLN A 121 -3.82 11.46 -0.43
CA GLN A 121 -5.03 11.24 0.34
C GLN A 121 -4.64 11.11 1.81
N LEU A 122 -5.12 12.02 2.65
CA LEU A 122 -5.16 11.79 4.08
C LEU A 122 -6.25 10.75 4.29
N GLY A 123 -5.88 9.49 4.48
CA GLY A 123 -6.86 8.42 4.71
C GLY A 123 -7.70 8.73 5.96
N ASP A 124 -8.91 8.20 6.02
CA ASP A 124 -9.84 8.41 7.14
C ASP A 124 -9.24 7.98 8.50
N SER A 125 -8.19 7.15 8.50
CA SER A 125 -7.40 6.78 9.68
C SER A 125 -6.48 7.89 10.22
N ALA A 126 -6.57 9.12 9.69
CA ALA A 126 -5.88 10.31 10.20
C ALA A 126 -6.73 11.09 11.23
N PHE A 127 -7.91 10.58 11.58
CA PHE A 127 -8.79 11.10 12.63
C PHE A 127 -9.28 9.99 13.57
#